data_AF-A0A6I4V6W4-F1
#
_entry.id   AF-A0A6I4V6W4-F1
#
_cell.length_a   1.000
_cell.length_b   1.000
_cell.length_c   1.000
_cell.angle_alpha   90.00
_cell.angle_beta   90.00
_cell.angle_gamma   90.00
#
_symmetry.space_group_name_H-M   'P 1'
#
loop_
_entity.id
_entity.type
_entity.pdbx_description
1 polymer ?
#
loop_
_entity_poly.entity_id
_entity_poly.type
_entity_poly.pdbx_seq_one_letter_code
_entity_poly.pdbx_strand_id
1 'polypeptide(L)'
;MPRSFINSTPHMSFVCGDNVDFLTKRYAALHKTALFQGMKFSTDHQQIAQWAPLVMEGRDPQQKVAATWTPVGTDVNYGEITRQLIGSLKKNDNFRLETSSEVTDFKRNGDNSWHVTIKDAKNGTERAVDAKYVFIGAGGGTAVAAGAAAA
;
A
#
# COMPACT_ATOMS: atom_id res chain seq x y z
N MET A 1 18.75 4.07 -8.73
CA MET A 1 17.35 3.63 -8.61
C MET A 1 16.49 4.35 -9.65
N PRO A 2 15.49 3.71 -10.26
CA PRO A 2 14.59 4.36 -11.21
C PRO A 2 13.84 5.52 -10.52
N ARG A 3 14.07 6.75 -10.97
CA ARG A 3 13.48 7.95 -10.35
C ARG A 3 11.99 8.12 -10.66
N SER A 4 11.46 7.35 -11.63
CA SER A 4 10.03 7.36 -11.96
C SER A 4 9.16 6.80 -10.82
N PHE A 5 9.69 5.85 -10.04
CA PHE A 5 8.94 5.22 -8.96
C PHE A 5 9.66 5.02 -7.63
N ILE A 6 10.98 5.23 -7.57
CA ILE A 6 11.75 5.19 -6.32
C ILE A 6 12.36 6.57 -6.05
N ASN A 7 11.94 7.20 -4.96
CA ASN A 7 12.40 8.51 -4.55
C ASN A 7 13.02 8.45 -3.16
N SER A 8 14.34 8.68 -3.07
CA SER A 8 14.99 8.85 -1.77
C SER A 8 14.41 10.06 -1.06
N THR A 9 13.87 9.84 0.13
CA THR A 9 13.30 10.90 0.98
C THR A 9 13.45 10.46 2.44
N PRO A 10 13.81 11.36 3.36
CA PRO A 10 13.82 11.00 4.78
C PRO A 10 12.46 10.48 5.23
N HIS A 11 12.45 9.43 6.03
CA HIS A 11 11.23 8.93 6.66
C HIS A 11 11.15 9.45 8.10
N MET A 12 9.97 9.92 8.48
CA MET A 12 9.72 10.44 9.82
C MET A 12 8.40 9.91 10.37
N SER A 13 8.37 9.59 11.66
CA SER A 13 7.12 9.40 12.39
C SER A 13 7.04 10.44 13.49
N PHE A 14 5.90 11.12 13.59
CA PHE A 14 5.64 12.17 14.58
C PHE A 14 4.38 11.80 15.38
N VAL A 15 4.43 12.01 16.70
CA VAL A 15 3.32 11.75 17.61
C VAL A 15 3.19 12.88 18.63
N CYS A 16 2.01 13.01 19.23
CA CYS A 16 1.69 13.97 20.29
C CYS A 16 1.05 13.26 21.49
N GLY A 17 1.11 13.89 22.65
CA GLY A 17 0.41 13.44 23.86
C GLY A 17 0.86 12.06 24.33
N ASP A 18 -0.08 11.19 24.67
CA ASP A 18 0.19 9.88 25.26
C ASP A 18 0.88 8.91 24.29
N ASN A 19 0.84 9.18 22.98
CA ASN A 19 1.51 8.36 21.98
C ASN A 19 3.05 8.49 22.00
N VAL A 20 3.60 9.46 22.74
CA VAL A 20 5.05 9.61 22.93
C VAL A 20 5.67 8.34 23.54
N ASP A 21 4.98 7.73 24.50
CA ASP A 21 5.47 6.50 25.15
C ASP A 21 5.51 5.33 24.16
N PHE A 22 4.51 5.23 23.29
CA PHE A 22 4.46 4.23 22.24
C PHE A 22 5.63 4.40 21.26
N LEU A 23 5.86 5.62 20.77
CA LEU A 23 6.93 5.87 19.81
C LEU A 23 8.32 5.62 20.45
N THR A 24 8.49 5.94 21.73
CA THR A 24 9.72 5.66 22.48
C THR A 24 10.00 4.16 22.56
N LYS A 25 8.99 3.35 22.93
CA LYS A 25 9.10 1.88 22.97
C LYS A 25 9.38 1.30 21.58
N ARG A 26 8.70 1.82 20.55
CA ARG A 26 8.92 1.42 19.15
C ARG A 26 10.35 1.73 18.70
N TYR A 27 10.87 2.91 19.01
CA TYR A 27 12.26 3.28 18.71
C TYR A 27 13.25 2.32 19.38
N ALA A 28 13.09 2.07 20.68
CA ALA A 28 13.96 1.17 21.44
C ALA A 28 13.94 -0.27 20.91
N ALA A 29 12.81 -0.74 20.37
CA ALA A 29 12.71 -2.05 19.74
C ALA A 29 13.39 -2.07 18.36
N LEU A 30 13.12 -1.08 17.50
CA LEU A 30 13.61 -1.04 16.13
C LEU A 30 15.10 -0.78 16.05
N HIS A 31 15.67 0.07 16.91
CA HIS A 31 17.09 0.44 16.89
C HIS A 31 18.01 -0.78 17.07
N LYS A 32 17.53 -1.86 17.71
CA LYS A 32 18.29 -3.11 17.86
C LYS A 32 18.58 -3.80 16.52
N THR A 33 17.81 -3.51 15.48
CA THR A 33 17.98 -4.10 14.15
C THR A 33 18.91 -3.23 13.30
N ALA A 34 19.83 -3.87 12.57
CA ALA A 34 20.81 -3.19 11.71
C ALA A 34 20.18 -2.18 10.72
N LEU A 35 18.98 -2.50 10.20
CA LEU A 35 18.23 -1.64 9.28
C LEU A 35 17.83 -0.27 9.85
N PHE A 36 17.81 -0.12 11.18
CA PHE A 36 17.36 1.11 11.85
C PHE A 36 18.45 1.76 12.72
N GLN A 37 19.71 1.33 12.62
CA GLN A 37 20.80 1.90 13.42
C GLN A 37 21.06 3.39 13.14
N GLY A 38 20.69 3.87 11.95
CA GLY A 38 20.78 5.30 11.58
C GLY A 38 19.55 6.14 11.94
N MET A 39 18.52 5.54 12.56
CA MET A 39 17.30 6.24 12.97
C MET A 39 17.57 7.10 14.20
N LYS A 40 17.14 8.36 14.16
CA LYS A 40 17.19 9.29 15.28
C LYS A 40 15.84 9.35 15.99
N PHE A 41 15.86 9.70 17.27
CA PHE A 41 14.67 9.98 18.08
C PHE A 41 14.85 11.30 18.82
N SER A 42 13.78 12.09 18.94
CA SER A 42 13.78 13.32 19.73
C SER A 42 12.40 13.61 20.31
N THR A 43 12.38 14.17 21.52
CA THR A 43 11.23 14.87 22.12
C THR A 43 11.44 16.38 22.21
N ASP A 44 12.61 16.87 21.77
CA ASP A 44 12.95 18.29 21.74
C ASP A 44 12.29 18.96 20.54
N HIS A 45 11.46 19.96 20.82
CA HIS A 45 10.75 20.78 19.84
C HIS A 45 11.69 21.41 18.82
N GLN A 46 12.86 21.92 19.24
CA GLN A 46 13.80 22.58 18.34
C GLN A 46 14.40 21.58 17.36
N GLN A 47 14.81 20.41 17.84
CA GLN A 47 15.33 19.34 16.98
C GLN A 47 14.26 18.84 15.99
N ILE A 48 13.00 18.70 16.42
CA ILE A 48 11.91 18.27 15.55
C ILE A 48 11.59 19.35 14.51
N ALA A 49 11.67 20.64 14.87
CA ALA A 49 11.46 21.75 13.94
C ALA A 49 12.50 21.78 12.81
N GLN A 50 13.72 21.29 13.05
CA GLN A 50 14.73 21.12 12.00
C GLN A 50 14.34 20.01 10.99
N TRP A 51 13.59 19.00 11.42
CA TRP A 51 13.14 17.90 10.54
C TRP A 51 11.82 18.21 9.85
N ALA A 52 10.91 18.90 10.54
CA ALA A 52 9.55 19.14 10.10
C ALA A 52 9.05 20.52 10.56
N PRO A 53 9.55 21.61 9.96
CA PRO A 53 9.27 22.97 10.39
C PRO A 53 7.77 23.29 10.36
N LEU A 54 7.08 22.93 9.27
CA LEU A 54 5.63 23.16 9.12
C LEU A 54 4.78 22.35 10.12
N VAL A 55 5.30 21.21 10.59
CA VAL A 55 4.59 20.42 11.61
C VAL A 55 4.69 21.12 12.95
N MET A 56 5.82 21.76 13.26
CA MET A 56 6.12 22.39 14.56
C MET A 56 5.66 23.85 14.66
N GLU A 57 5.45 24.53 13.53
CA GLU A 57 5.02 25.92 13.48
C GLU A 57 3.73 26.14 14.29
N GLY A 58 3.75 27.13 15.19
CA GLY A 58 2.60 27.51 16.01
C GLY A 58 2.20 26.51 17.11
N ARG A 59 2.97 25.44 17.35
CA ARG A 59 2.69 24.51 18.46
C ARG A 59 2.98 25.14 19.81
N ASP A 60 2.19 24.74 20.81
CA ASP A 60 2.47 25.03 22.21
C ASP A 60 3.80 24.38 22.63
N PRO A 61 4.81 25.13 23.11
CA PRO A 61 6.07 24.59 23.60
C PRO A 61 5.93 23.57 24.73
N GLN A 62 4.81 23.58 25.46
CA GLN A 62 4.53 22.62 26.53
C GLN A 62 3.86 21.33 26.02
N GLN A 63 3.45 21.29 24.74
CA GLN A 63 2.86 20.09 24.15
C GLN A 63 3.89 18.95 24.14
N LYS A 64 3.50 17.80 24.70
CA LYS A 64 4.28 16.57 24.56
C LYS A 64 4.29 16.13 23.10
N VAL A 65 5.48 16.06 22.51
CA VAL A 65 5.70 15.59 21.14
C VAL A 65 6.91 14.66 21.10
N ALA A 66 6.93 13.77 20.11
CA ALA A 66 8.10 12.97 19.81
C ALA A 66 8.17 12.70 18.30
N ALA A 67 9.39 12.59 17.78
CA ALA A 67 9.62 12.18 16.42
C ALA A 67 10.75 11.16 16.30
N THR A 68 10.62 10.25 15.35
CA THR A 68 11.74 9.48 14.80
C THR A 68 12.07 9.97 13.41
N TRP A 69 13.35 10.00 13.05
CA TRP A 69 13.80 10.48 11.74
C TRP A 69 14.89 9.57 11.16
N THR A 70 14.73 9.17 9.91
CA THR A 70 15.67 8.29 9.20
C THR A 70 16.04 8.91 7.85
N PRO A 71 17.33 9.22 7.59
CA PRO A 71 17.75 9.86 6.34
C PRO A 71 17.64 8.93 5.12
N VAL A 72 17.73 7.61 5.35
CA VAL A 72 17.79 6.59 4.30
C VAL A 72 16.41 6.07 3.87
N GLY A 73 15.36 6.86 4.07
CA GLY A 73 14.00 6.51 3.65
C GLY A 73 13.84 6.51 2.12
N THR A 74 12.74 5.93 1.67
CA THR A 74 12.37 5.88 0.24
C THR A 74 10.87 5.94 0.12
N ASP A 75 10.39 6.84 -0.73
CA ASP A 75 9.03 6.88 -1.22
C ASP A 75 8.92 6.05 -2.50
N VAL A 76 7.81 5.32 -2.62
CA VAL A 76 7.56 4.40 -3.73
C VAL A 76 6.24 4.73 -4.40
N ASN A 77 6.31 5.14 -5.67
CA ASN A 77 5.11 5.35 -6.49
C ASN A 77 4.60 4.01 -7.04
N TYR A 78 3.81 3.30 -6.23
CA TYR A 78 3.21 2.02 -6.62
C TYR A 78 2.28 2.12 -7.84
N GLY A 79 1.67 3.28 -8.08
CA GLY A 79 0.90 3.50 -9.30
C GLY A 79 1.78 3.44 -10.53
N GLU A 80 2.94 4.09 -10.50
CA GLU A 80 3.89 4.05 -11.62
C GLU A 80 4.45 2.64 -11.83
N ILE A 81 4.83 1.93 -10.76
CA ILE A 81 5.23 0.52 -10.84
C ILE A 81 4.13 -0.30 -11.54
N THR A 82 2.89 -0.16 -11.11
CA THR A 82 1.75 -0.90 -11.67
C THR A 82 1.58 -0.60 -13.16
N ARG A 83 1.67 0.67 -13.59
CA ARG A 83 1.59 1.05 -15.00
C ARG A 83 2.74 0.47 -15.83
N GLN A 84 3.96 0.47 -15.29
CA GLN A 84 5.12 -0.14 -15.96
C GLN A 84 4.96 -1.66 -16.11
N LEU A 85 4.51 -2.35 -15.06
CA LEU A 85 4.24 -3.79 -15.09
C LEU A 85 3.16 -4.15 -16.12
N ILE A 86 2.02 -3.47 -16.09
CA ILE A 86 0.93 -3.64 -17.06
C ILE A 86 1.40 -3.28 -18.47
N GLY A 87 2.17 -2.19 -18.63
CA GLY A 87 2.74 -1.78 -19.90
C GLY A 87 3.66 -2.85 -20.49
N SER A 88 4.41 -3.56 -19.65
CA SER A 88 5.21 -4.71 -20.08
C SER A 88 4.35 -5.90 -20.50
N LEU A 89 3.30 -6.23 -19.73
CA LEU A 89 2.38 -7.33 -20.05
C LEU A 89 1.62 -7.10 -21.36
N LYS A 90 1.22 -5.86 -21.64
CA LYS A 90 0.55 -5.45 -22.88
C LYS A 90 1.40 -5.64 -24.14
N LYS A 91 2.70 -5.91 -24.03
CA LYS A 91 3.56 -6.25 -25.17
C LYS A 91 3.36 -7.70 -25.65
N ASN A 92 2.61 -8.51 -24.91
CA ASN A 92 2.27 -9.88 -25.27
C ASN A 92 0.84 -9.93 -25.83
N ASP A 93 0.69 -10.46 -27.05
CA ASP A 93 -0.61 -10.56 -27.73
C ASP A 93 -1.62 -11.46 -27.00
N ASN A 94 -1.15 -12.35 -26.11
CA ASN A 94 -1.99 -13.22 -25.30
C ASN A 94 -2.43 -12.60 -23.96
N PHE A 95 -2.12 -11.32 -23.71
CA PHE A 95 -2.52 -10.61 -22.51
C PHE A 95 -3.67 -9.65 -22.79
N ARG A 96 -4.73 -9.76 -21.98
CA ARG A 96 -5.87 -8.83 -22.01
C ARG A 96 -6.09 -8.21 -20.64
N LEU A 97 -6.20 -6.88 -20.61
CA LEU A 97 -6.60 -6.13 -19.42
C LEU A 97 -8.00 -5.58 -19.63
N GLU A 98 -8.92 -5.94 -18.74
CA GLU A 98 -10.28 -5.41 -18.72
C GLU A 98 -10.50 -4.67 -17.40
N THR A 99 -10.78 -3.37 -17.50
CA THR A 99 -11.11 -2.50 -16.37
C THR A 99 -12.58 -2.13 -16.43
N SER A 100 -13.17 -1.72 -15.30
CA SER A 100 -14.63 -1.59 -15.19
C SER A 100 -15.37 -2.91 -15.42
N SER A 101 -14.68 -4.02 -15.14
CA SER A 101 -15.22 -5.39 -15.21
C SER A 101 -15.14 -5.97 -13.81
N GLU A 102 -16.29 -6.08 -13.16
CA GLU A 102 -16.43 -6.61 -11.80
C GLU A 102 -16.79 -8.09 -11.88
N VAL A 103 -15.99 -8.95 -11.26
CA VAL A 103 -16.34 -10.37 -11.11
C VAL A 103 -17.37 -10.46 -10.00
N THR A 104 -18.58 -10.91 -10.32
CA THR A 104 -19.70 -11.01 -9.38
C THR A 104 -19.93 -12.44 -8.91
N ASP A 105 -19.55 -13.43 -9.71
CA ASP A 105 -19.71 -14.85 -9.41
C ASP A 105 -18.64 -15.67 -10.13
N PHE A 106 -18.27 -16.83 -9.56
CA PHE A 106 -17.51 -17.84 -10.29
C PHE A 106 -17.75 -19.23 -9.71
N LYS A 107 -17.96 -20.20 -10.60
CA LYS A 107 -18.36 -21.57 -10.27
C LYS A 107 -17.47 -22.56 -10.99
N ARG A 108 -17.33 -23.74 -10.40
CA ARG A 108 -16.54 -24.81 -11.02
C ARG A 108 -17.41 -25.60 -11.99
N ASN A 109 -16.94 -25.70 -13.22
CA ASN A 109 -17.54 -26.52 -14.27
C ASN A 109 -17.28 -28.02 -14.02
N GLY A 110 -18.04 -28.88 -14.68
CA GLY A 110 -17.89 -30.34 -14.57
C GLY A 110 -16.55 -30.87 -15.09
N ASP A 111 -15.87 -30.13 -15.96
CA ASP A 111 -14.52 -30.44 -16.46
C ASP A 111 -13.39 -29.89 -15.57
N ASN A 112 -13.73 -29.38 -14.38
CA ASN A 112 -12.84 -28.73 -13.41
C ASN A 112 -12.33 -27.33 -13.79
N SER A 113 -12.75 -26.76 -14.91
CA SER A 113 -12.54 -25.33 -15.23
C SER A 113 -13.45 -24.43 -14.40
N TRP A 114 -13.28 -23.12 -14.50
CA TRP A 114 -14.05 -22.10 -13.80
C TRP A 114 -14.88 -21.30 -14.77
N HIS A 115 -16.19 -21.23 -14.52
CA HIS A 115 -17.07 -20.25 -15.12
C HIS A 115 -17.05 -18.97 -14.30
N VAL A 116 -16.72 -17.83 -14.91
CA VAL A 116 -16.58 -16.54 -14.22
C VAL A 116 -17.59 -15.54 -14.79
N THR A 117 -18.53 -15.09 -13.95
CA THR A 117 -19.52 -14.06 -14.28
C THR A 117 -18.94 -12.69 -14.01
N ILE A 118 -19.04 -11.82 -15.01
CA ILE A 118 -18.46 -10.49 -15.02
C ILE A 118 -19.54 -9.48 -15.37
N LYS A 119 -19.67 -8.45 -14.54
CA LYS A 119 -20.55 -7.31 -14.75
C LYS A 119 -19.74 -6.09 -15.17
N ASP A 120 -20.15 -5.43 -16.24
CA ASP A 120 -19.60 -4.13 -16.60
C ASP A 120 -20.09 -3.06 -15.61
N ALA A 121 -19.16 -2.41 -14.91
CA ALA A 121 -19.48 -1.45 -13.86
C ALA A 121 -20.09 -0.12 -14.40
N LYS A 122 -19.99 0.14 -15.71
CA LYS A 122 -20.51 1.37 -16.33
C LYS A 122 -21.95 1.23 -16.76
N ASN A 123 -22.33 0.09 -17.33
CA ASN A 123 -23.65 -0.12 -17.91
C ASN A 123 -24.43 -1.31 -17.32
N GLY A 124 -23.82 -2.09 -16.45
CA GLY A 124 -24.45 -3.21 -15.76
C GLY A 124 -24.61 -4.48 -16.61
N THR A 125 -24.11 -4.50 -17.85
CA THR A 125 -24.20 -5.67 -18.74
C THR A 125 -23.39 -6.81 -18.17
N GLU A 126 -23.96 -8.01 -18.17
CA GLU A 126 -23.30 -9.23 -17.70
C GLU A 126 -22.78 -10.05 -18.87
N ARG A 127 -21.62 -10.66 -18.66
CA ARG A 127 -20.99 -11.62 -19.56
C ARG A 127 -20.25 -12.67 -18.73
N ALA A 128 -19.93 -13.80 -19.34
CA ALA A 128 -19.15 -14.83 -18.68
C ALA A 128 -17.93 -15.26 -19.49
N VAL A 129 -16.92 -15.81 -18.80
CA VAL A 129 -15.74 -16.42 -19.41
C VAL A 129 -15.40 -17.72 -18.68
N ASP A 130 -14.96 -18.73 -19.42
CA ASP A 130 -14.42 -19.96 -18.84
C ASP A 130 -12.89 -19.89 -18.75
N ALA A 131 -12.34 -20.26 -17.60
CA ALA A 131 -10.91 -20.23 -17.33
C ALA A 131 -10.44 -21.53 -16.67
N LYS A 132 -9.31 -22.09 -17.12
CA LYS A 132 -8.71 -23.27 -16.48
C LYS A 132 -8.20 -22.97 -15.07
N TYR A 133 -7.74 -21.74 -14.85
CA TYR A 133 -7.18 -21.28 -13.58
C TYR A 133 -7.65 -19.86 -13.28
N VAL A 134 -7.96 -19.59 -12.02
CA VAL A 134 -8.34 -18.27 -11.52
C VAL A 134 -7.38 -17.88 -10.39
N PHE A 135 -6.78 -16.70 -10.48
CA PHE A 135 -5.98 -16.10 -9.42
C PHE A 135 -6.72 -14.91 -8.82
N ILE A 136 -6.99 -14.95 -7.51
CA ILE A 136 -7.74 -13.91 -6.81
C ILE A 136 -6.76 -12.90 -6.19
N GLY A 137 -6.58 -11.77 -6.86
CA GLY A 137 -5.75 -10.64 -6.41
C GLY A 137 -6.55 -9.39 -6.06
N ALA A 138 -7.75 -9.53 -5.48
CA ALA A 138 -8.72 -8.45 -5.31
C ALA A 138 -8.50 -7.53 -4.10
N GLY A 139 -7.34 -7.64 -3.42
CA GLY A 139 -7.06 -6.88 -2.19
C GLY A 139 -8.14 -7.11 -1.13
N GLY A 140 -8.66 -6.03 -0.53
CA GLY A 140 -9.76 -6.11 0.44
C GLY A 140 -11.07 -6.69 -0.13
N GLY A 141 -11.26 -6.66 -1.45
CA GLY A 141 -12.42 -7.27 -2.13
C GLY A 141 -12.38 -8.80 -2.21
N THR A 142 -11.27 -9.43 -1.83
CA THR A 142 -11.12 -10.89 -1.85
C THR A 142 -12.15 -11.60 -0.98
N ALA A 143 -12.51 -11.02 0.17
CA ALA A 143 -13.53 -11.59 1.05
C ALA A 143 -14.92 -11.64 0.38
N VAL A 144 -15.25 -10.63 -0.42
CA VAL A 144 -16.51 -10.56 -1.18
C VAL A 144 -16.50 -11.59 -2.31
N ALA A 145 -15.39 -11.70 -3.04
CA ALA A 145 -15.23 -12.68 -4.11
C ALA A 145 -15.25 -14.14 -3.59
N ALA A 146 -14.67 -14.41 -2.42
CA ALA A 146 -14.68 -15.73 -1.82
C ALA A 146 -16.09 -16.17 -1.38
N GLY A 147 -16.96 -15.23 -1.00
CA GLY A 147 -18.36 -15.50 -0.69
C GLY A 147 -19.15 -15.98 -1.92
N ALA A 148 -18.80 -15.50 -3.12
CA ALA A 148 -19.43 -15.95 -4.36
C ALA A 148 -18.99 -17.37 -4.78
N ALA A 149 -17.78 -17.80 -4.40
CA ALA A 149 -17.24 -19.13 -4.71
C ALA A 149 -17.87 -20.27 -3.88
N ALA A 150 -18.51 -19.94 -2.76
CA ALA A 150 -18.97 -20.90 -1.76
C ALA A 150 -20.48 -21.21 -1.84
N ALA A 151 -21.17 -20.72 -2.89
CA ALA A 151 -22.61 -20.91 -3.13
C ALA A 151 -22.86 -21.64 -4.46
#